data_AF-A0A953VZJ8-F1
#
_entry.id   AF-A0A953VZJ8-F1
#
_cell.length_a   1.000
_cell.length_b   1.000
_cell.length_c   1.000
_cell.angle_alpha   90.00
_cell.angle_beta   90.00
_cell.angle_gamma   90.00
#
_symmetry.space_group_name_H-M   'P 1'
#
loop_
_entity.id
_entity.type
_entity.pdbx_description
1 polymer ?
#
loop_
_entity_poly.entity_id
_entity_poly.type
_entity_poly.pdbx_seq_one_letter_code
_entity_poly.pdbx_strand_id
1 'polypeptide(L)'
;ARAGAPLGHDFCAISLSDLLTPREDILRRLKAAAEGDFVIAFYNPVSKRRRTLLAQARDILLAHRPADTPVLLASSLGRPEEELRYRRLDALQVDEVDMLTVVLVGSSQTRLAQLGTGPRMFTPRGYARRIDGDLSA
;
A
#
# COMPACT_ATOMS: atom_id res chain seq x y z
N ALA A 1 4.51 -5.42 11.01
CA ALA A 1 5.28 -6.57 11.53
C ALA A 1 4.82 -7.91 10.92
N ARG A 2 3.53 -8.28 11.02
CA ARG A 2 3.01 -9.56 10.48
C ARG A 2 3.35 -9.81 9.00
N ALA A 3 3.37 -8.75 8.20
CA ALA A 3 3.64 -8.80 6.77
C ALA A 3 5.13 -8.62 6.37
N GLY A 4 6.07 -8.63 7.33
CA GLY A 4 7.48 -8.30 7.08
C GLY A 4 7.78 -6.84 7.35
N ALA A 5 8.43 -6.17 6.39
CA ALA A 5 8.92 -4.80 6.51
C ALA A 5 8.34 -3.84 5.44
N PRO A 6 7.00 -3.75 5.28
CA PRO A 6 6.39 -2.92 4.25
C PRO A 6 6.69 -1.43 4.43
N LEU A 7 6.86 -0.96 5.67
CA LEU A 7 7.18 0.43 6.01
C LEU A 7 8.68 0.65 6.25
N GLY A 8 9.54 -0.15 5.59
CA GLY A 8 10.99 -0.10 5.76
C GLY A 8 11.69 1.07 5.04
N HIS A 9 10.94 1.88 4.29
CA HIS A 9 11.37 3.10 3.59
C HIS A 9 10.38 4.23 3.93
N ASP A 10 10.61 5.42 3.38
CA ASP A 10 9.71 6.58 3.46
C ASP A 10 8.26 6.16 3.19
N PHE A 11 7.41 6.47 4.17
CA PHE A 11 6.00 6.12 4.14
C PHE A 11 5.15 7.24 4.71
N CYS A 12 3.87 7.22 4.37
CA CYS A 12 2.87 8.09 4.98
C CYS A 12 1.61 7.30 5.33
N ALA A 13 0.82 7.85 6.25
CA ALA A 13 -0.51 7.36 6.56
C ALA A 13 -1.53 8.42 6.12
N ILE A 14 -2.54 7.99 5.36
CA ILE A 14 -3.60 8.86 4.83
C ILE A 14 -4.94 8.26 5.21
N SER A 15 -5.82 9.05 5.84
CA SER A 15 -7.21 8.64 5.98
C SER A 15 -8.01 8.96 4.71
N LEU A 16 -8.81 8.01 4.24
CA LEU A 16 -9.74 8.20 3.13
C LEU A 16 -11.16 8.59 3.61
N SER A 17 -11.30 9.09 4.83
CA SER A 17 -12.55 9.62 5.36
C SER A 17 -12.70 11.10 5.05
N ASP A 18 -13.68 11.43 4.21
CA ASP A 18 -14.07 12.81 3.88
C ASP A 18 -15.17 13.36 4.82
N LEU A 19 -15.40 12.72 5.97
CA LEU A 19 -16.43 13.16 6.93
C LEU A 19 -16.14 14.56 7.49
N LEU A 20 -14.89 14.81 7.86
CA LEU A 20 -14.42 16.08 8.44
C LEU A 20 -13.21 16.64 7.68
N THR A 21 -12.78 15.97 6.61
CA THR A 21 -11.65 16.39 5.77
C THR A 21 -12.17 16.66 4.38
N PRO A 22 -11.96 17.85 3.81
CA PRO A 22 -12.34 18.13 2.42
C PRO A 22 -11.75 17.08 1.48
N ARG A 23 -12.57 16.57 0.56
CA ARG A 23 -12.16 15.55 -0.41
C ARG A 23 -10.91 15.98 -1.20
N GLU A 24 -10.86 17.26 -1.57
CA GLU A 24 -9.74 17.83 -2.34
C GLU A 24 -8.41 17.74 -1.60
N ASP A 25 -8.41 17.90 -0.27
CA ASP A 25 -7.19 17.73 0.53
C ASP A 25 -6.71 16.28 0.56
N ILE A 26 -7.63 15.31 0.59
CA ILE A 26 -7.28 13.89 0.51
C ILE A 26 -6.65 13.60 -0.86
N LEU A 27 -7.27 14.07 -1.95
CA LEU A 27 -6.75 13.89 -3.30
C LEU A 27 -5.39 14.57 -3.49
N ARG A 28 -5.19 15.75 -2.92
CA ARG A 28 -3.89 16.45 -2.94
C ARG A 28 -2.81 15.67 -2.21
N ARG A 29 -3.11 15.11 -1.03
CA ARG A 29 -2.18 14.23 -0.28
C ARG A 29 -1.85 12.97 -1.06
N LEU A 30 -2.85 12.36 -1.71
CA LEU A 30 -2.66 11.17 -2.54
C LEU A 30 -1.71 11.43 -3.71
N LYS A 31 -1.92 12.54 -4.45
CA LYS A 31 -1.04 12.94 -5.55
C LYS A 31 0.38 13.19 -5.07
N ALA A 32 0.56 13.97 -4.00
CA ALA A 32 1.88 14.24 -3.45
C ALA A 32 2.60 12.96 -2.97
N ALA A 33 1.89 12.04 -2.33
CA ALA A 33 2.45 10.75 -1.92
C ALA A 33 2.78 9.84 -3.11
N ALA A 34 2.00 9.93 -4.20
CA ALA A 34 2.26 9.23 -5.45
C ALA A 34 3.51 9.76 -6.15
N GLU A 35 3.62 11.08 -6.30
CA GLU A 35 4.77 11.79 -6.89
C GLU A 35 6.06 11.55 -6.10
N GLY A 36 5.99 11.54 -4.76
CA GLY A 36 7.12 11.23 -3.90
C GLY A 36 7.46 9.75 -3.75
N ASP A 37 6.75 8.86 -4.47
CA ASP A 37 6.89 7.40 -4.40
C ASP A 37 6.86 6.80 -2.98
N PHE A 38 6.03 7.40 -2.10
CA PHE A 38 5.88 6.90 -0.73
C PHE A 38 5.17 5.55 -0.72
N VAL A 39 5.54 4.70 0.24
CA VAL A 39 4.66 3.62 0.72
C VAL A 39 3.49 4.27 1.46
N ILE A 40 2.26 3.81 1.23
CA ILE A 40 1.07 4.45 1.79
C ILE A 40 0.25 3.47 2.62
N ALA A 41 -0.07 3.85 3.86
CA ALA A 41 -1.04 3.18 4.70
C ALA A 41 -2.38 3.94 4.67
N PHE A 42 -3.41 3.35 4.07
CA PHE A 42 -4.76 3.89 4.09
C PHE A 42 -5.54 3.44 5.31
N TYR A 43 -6.01 4.44 6.07
CA TYR A 43 -6.94 4.28 7.18
C TYR A 43 -8.34 4.73 6.78
N ASN A 44 -9.35 4.09 7.38
CA ASN A 44 -10.76 4.32 7.03
C ASN A 44 -10.98 4.25 5.51
N PRO A 45 -10.48 3.20 4.83
CA PRO A 45 -10.36 3.18 3.37
C PRO A 45 -11.71 3.22 2.65
N VAL A 46 -12.75 2.65 3.28
CA VAL A 46 -14.11 2.62 2.76
C VAL A 46 -15.12 2.71 3.90
N SER A 47 -16.35 3.09 3.54
CA SER A 47 -17.52 2.93 4.41
C SER A 47 -18.77 2.65 3.56
N LYS A 48 -19.91 2.39 4.20
CA LYS A 48 -21.19 2.12 3.51
C LYS A 48 -21.56 3.17 2.45
N ARG A 49 -21.22 4.44 2.67
CA ARG A 49 -21.57 5.56 1.77
C ARG A 49 -20.40 6.02 0.88
N ARG A 50 -19.16 5.66 1.21
CA ARG A 50 -17.94 6.20 0.57
C ARG A 50 -17.08 5.05 0.08
N ARG A 51 -17.29 4.71 -1.20
CA ARG A 51 -16.57 3.62 -1.89
C ARG A 51 -15.67 4.15 -3.01
N THR A 52 -15.83 5.41 -3.41
CA THR A 52 -15.15 5.97 -4.59
C THR A 52 -13.71 6.41 -4.33
N LEU A 53 -13.38 6.85 -3.10
CA LEU A 53 -12.04 7.38 -2.79
C LEU A 53 -10.94 6.32 -2.89
N LEU A 54 -11.20 5.08 -2.48
CA LEU A 54 -10.20 4.01 -2.63
C LEU A 54 -9.93 3.69 -4.10
N ALA A 55 -10.96 3.64 -4.94
CA ALA A 55 -10.80 3.45 -6.39
C ALA A 55 -10.00 4.61 -7.00
N GLN A 56 -10.33 5.85 -6.65
CA GLN A 56 -9.57 7.02 -7.13
C GLN A 56 -8.13 7.03 -6.63
N ALA A 57 -7.89 6.64 -5.37
CA ALA A 57 -6.53 6.50 -4.84
C ALA A 57 -5.73 5.46 -5.64
N ARG A 58 -6.33 4.30 -5.94
CA ARG A 58 -5.73 3.28 -6.81
C ARG A 58 -5.37 3.86 -8.18
N ASP A 59 -6.32 4.54 -8.82
CA ASP A 59 -6.11 5.08 -10.17
C ASP A 59 -5.05 6.19 -10.21
N ILE A 60 -5.00 7.04 -9.17
CA ILE A 60 -3.91 8.02 -8.98
C ILE A 60 -2.58 7.29 -8.86
N LEU A 61 -2.47 6.27 -7.98
CA LEU A 61 -1.21 5.58 -7.77
C LEU A 61 -0.74 4.83 -9.03
N LEU A 62 -1.66 4.23 -9.80
CA LEU A 62 -1.35 3.55 -11.07
C LEU A 62 -0.72 4.48 -12.12
N ALA A 63 -0.95 5.80 -12.03
CA ALA A 63 -0.30 6.77 -12.90
C ALA A 63 1.19 7.01 -12.55
N HIS A 64 1.64 6.60 -11.35
CA HIS A 64 2.99 6.89 -10.84
C HIS A 64 3.82 5.64 -10.49
N ARG A 65 3.21 4.46 -10.37
CA ARG A 65 3.91 3.22 -10.04
C ARG A 65 3.35 2.01 -10.81
N PRO A 66 4.13 0.91 -10.93
CA PRO A 66 3.73 -0.26 -11.71
C PRO A 66 2.38 -0.86 -11.29
N ALA A 67 1.67 -1.43 -12.27
CA ALA A 67 0.40 -2.12 -12.06
C ALA A 67 0.51 -3.28 -11.06
N ASP A 68 1.67 -3.94 -11.02
CA ASP A 68 1.98 -5.06 -10.14
C ASP A 68 2.51 -4.66 -8.76
N THR A 69 2.56 -3.36 -8.44
CA THR A 69 2.94 -2.89 -7.10
C THR A 69 2.15 -3.64 -6.03
N PRO A 70 2.83 -4.26 -5.05
CA PRO A 70 2.14 -5.01 -4.01
C PRO A 70 1.22 -4.13 -3.16
N VAL A 71 0.01 -4.63 -2.93
CA VAL A 71 -0.97 -4.10 -1.99
C VAL A 71 -1.29 -5.16 -0.95
N LEU A 72 -1.32 -4.78 0.32
CA LEU A 72 -1.72 -5.62 1.43
C LEU A 72 -3.03 -5.09 2.02
N LEU A 73 -4.03 -5.95 2.09
CA LEU A 73 -5.25 -5.76 2.87
C LEU A 73 -5.07 -6.49 4.20
N ALA A 74 -4.96 -5.73 5.28
CA ALA A 74 -4.80 -6.26 6.62
C ALA A 74 -6.08 -5.98 7.41
N SER A 75 -6.92 -7.01 7.53
CA SER A 75 -8.23 -6.93 8.17
C SER A 75 -8.16 -7.41 9.61
N SER A 76 -8.81 -6.70 10.52
CA SER A 76 -8.98 -7.10 11.93
C SER A 76 -7.66 -7.45 12.66
N LEU A 77 -6.59 -6.72 12.34
CA LEU A 77 -5.28 -6.92 12.95
C LEU A 77 -5.37 -6.94 14.49
N GLY A 78 -4.73 -7.92 15.11
CA GLY A 78 -4.70 -8.13 16.56
C GLY A 78 -5.93 -8.83 17.13
N ARG A 79 -6.85 -9.31 16.29
CA ARG A 79 -8.07 -10.02 16.72
C ARG A 79 -8.09 -11.46 16.19
N PRO A 80 -8.94 -12.35 16.73
CA PRO A 80 -9.03 -13.74 16.27
C PRO A 80 -9.33 -13.88 14.77
N GLU A 81 -10.05 -12.92 14.20
CA GLU A 81 -10.41 -12.84 12.78
C GLU A 81 -9.37 -12.10 11.91
N GLU A 82 -8.13 -11.93 12.40
CA GLU A 82 -7.03 -11.32 11.63
C GLU A 82 -6.80 -12.05 10.30
N GLU A 83 -6.80 -11.29 9.20
CA GLU A 83 -6.55 -11.81 7.87
C GLU A 83 -5.63 -10.87 7.07
N LEU A 84 -4.66 -11.45 6.36
CA LEU A 84 -3.76 -10.74 5.46
C LEU A 84 -3.96 -11.23 4.02
N ARG A 85 -4.41 -10.34 3.14
CA ARG A 85 -4.59 -10.62 1.70
C ARG A 85 -3.68 -9.72 0.88
N TYR A 86 -2.96 -10.31 -0.08
CA TYR A 86 -2.10 -9.56 -1.00
C TYR A 86 -2.74 -9.45 -2.38
N ARG A 87 -2.66 -8.28 -2.98
CA ARG A 87 -3.12 -7.98 -4.34
C ARG A 87 -2.03 -7.22 -5.09
N ARG A 88 -2.14 -7.21 -6.41
CA ARG A 88 -1.49 -6.19 -7.22
C ARG A 88 -2.31 -4.90 -7.18
N LEU A 89 -1.67 -3.76 -7.45
CA LEU A 89 -2.34 -2.47 -7.42
C LEU A 89 -3.48 -2.39 -8.46
N ASP A 90 -3.26 -2.91 -9.67
CA ASP A 90 -4.29 -3.00 -10.72
C ASP A 90 -5.49 -3.87 -10.34
N ALA A 91 -5.23 -4.91 -9.54
CA ALA A 91 -6.22 -5.89 -9.11
C ALA A 91 -6.96 -5.49 -7.82
N LEU A 92 -6.60 -4.38 -7.17
CA LEU A 92 -7.24 -3.92 -5.94
C LEU A 92 -8.73 -3.62 -6.18
N GLN A 93 -9.60 -4.42 -5.55
CA GLN A 93 -11.05 -4.23 -5.56
C GLN A 93 -11.54 -3.60 -4.25
N VAL A 94 -12.42 -2.60 -4.39
CA VAL A 94 -13.01 -1.89 -3.24
C VAL A 94 -13.90 -2.80 -2.39
N ASP A 95 -14.49 -3.83 -3.01
CA ASP A 95 -15.39 -4.80 -2.35
C ASP A 95 -14.66 -5.76 -1.40
N GLU A 96 -13.34 -5.82 -1.46
CA GLU A 96 -12.52 -6.65 -0.55
C GLU A 96 -12.18 -5.96 0.77
N VAL A 97 -12.52 -4.67 0.88
CA VAL A 97 -12.11 -3.79 1.97
C VAL A 97 -13.34 -3.34 2.76
N ASP A 98 -13.20 -3.24 4.07
CA ASP A 98 -14.20 -2.69 4.98
C ASP A 98 -13.58 -1.70 5.99
N MET A 99 -14.34 -1.32 7.03
CA MET A 99 -13.88 -0.38 8.05
C MET A 99 -12.84 -0.97 9.02
N LEU A 100 -12.67 -2.30 9.05
CA LEU A 100 -11.69 -2.99 9.90
C LEU A 100 -10.39 -3.30 9.14
N THR A 101 -10.30 -2.87 7.89
CA THR A 101 -9.17 -3.13 7.00
C THR A 101 -8.26 -1.91 6.91
N VAL A 102 -6.95 -2.13 7.11
CA VAL A 102 -5.90 -1.19 6.71
C VAL A 102 -5.37 -1.64 5.34
N VAL A 103 -5.30 -0.72 4.38
CA VAL A 103 -4.76 -1.00 3.05
C VAL A 103 -3.36 -0.41 2.95
N LEU A 104 -2.35 -1.25 2.76
CA LEU A 104 -0.95 -0.86 2.60
C LEU A 104 -0.57 -0.99 1.13
N VAL A 105 -0.22 0.12 0.49
CA VAL A 105 0.24 0.15 -0.90
C VAL A 105 1.74 0.40 -0.91
N GLY A 106 2.51 -0.52 -1.50
CA GLY A 106 3.95 -0.37 -1.67
C GLY A 106 4.33 0.79 -2.57
N SER A 107 5.60 1.20 -2.55
CA SER A 107 6.19 2.09 -3.55
C SER A 107 6.49 1.36 -4.86
N SER A 108 7.01 2.06 -5.86
CA SER A 108 7.46 1.47 -7.12
C SER A 108 8.52 0.37 -6.93
N GLN A 109 9.27 0.43 -5.83
CA GLN A 109 10.34 -0.51 -5.50
C GLN A 109 9.90 -1.62 -4.54
N THR A 110 8.71 -1.54 -3.93
CA THR A 110 8.23 -2.59 -3.03
C THR A 110 8.07 -3.92 -3.77
N ARG A 111 8.44 -5.02 -3.11
CA ARG A 111 8.36 -6.39 -3.62
C ARG A 111 7.68 -7.29 -2.60
N LEU A 112 7.17 -8.42 -3.09
CA LEU A 112 6.65 -9.51 -2.28
C LEU A 112 7.61 -10.70 -2.40
N ALA A 113 8.27 -11.04 -1.29
CA ALA A 113 9.10 -12.24 -1.21
C ALA A 113 8.27 -13.41 -0.70
N GLN A 114 8.38 -14.56 -1.37
CA GLN A 114 7.82 -15.81 -0.86
C GLN A 114 8.83 -16.46 0.08
N LEU A 115 8.48 -16.56 1.36
CA LEU A 115 9.27 -17.30 2.34
C LEU A 115 8.56 -18.61 2.69
N GLY A 116 9.27 -19.54 3.34
CA GLY A 116 8.66 -20.80 3.84
C GLY A 116 7.53 -20.58 4.86
N THR A 117 7.41 -19.37 5.41
CA THR A 117 6.35 -18.95 6.34
C THR A 117 5.28 -18.06 5.69
N GLY A 118 5.25 -18.03 4.35
CA GLY A 118 4.32 -17.23 3.56
C GLY A 118 4.93 -15.95 2.98
N PRO A 119 4.11 -15.16 2.28
CA PRO A 119 4.56 -13.92 1.64
C PRO A 119 4.96 -12.84 2.67
N ARG A 120 6.01 -12.09 2.33
CA ARG A 120 6.49 -10.91 3.07
C ARG A 120 6.71 -9.74 2.13
N MET A 121 6.16 -8.60 2.48
CA MET A 121 6.33 -7.35 1.75
C MET A 121 7.51 -6.57 2.31
N PHE A 122 8.35 -6.04 1.41
CA PHE A 122 9.50 -5.20 1.77
C PHE A 122 9.86 -4.27 0.62
N THR A 123 10.55 -3.18 0.92
CA THR A 123 11.17 -2.31 -0.08
C THR A 123 12.69 -2.51 0.00
N PRO A 124 13.35 -3.01 -1.06
CA PRO A 124 14.80 -3.16 -1.08
C PRO A 124 15.47 -1.80 -0.84
N ARG A 125 16.54 -1.78 -0.05
CA ARG A 125 17.42 -0.62 0.07
C ARG A 125 18.56 -0.73 -0.93
N GLY A 126 19.13 0.39 -1.36
CA GLY A 126 20.10 0.54 -2.46
C GLY A 126 21.39 -0.30 -2.41
N TYR A 127 21.58 -1.17 -1.42
CA TYR A 127 22.66 -2.16 -1.42
C TYR A 127 22.52 -3.19 -2.56
N ALA A 128 21.30 -3.50 -3.01
CA ALA A 128 21.09 -4.41 -4.15
C ALA A 128 21.78 -3.89 -5.43
N ARG A 129 21.76 -2.56 -5.67
CA ARG A 129 22.49 -1.93 -6.78
C ARG A 129 24.02 -1.94 -6.61
N ARG A 130 24.54 -2.00 -5.37
CA ARG A 130 25.99 -2.12 -5.13
C ARG A 130 26.48 -3.56 -5.30
N ILE A 131 25.70 -4.55 -4.89
CA ILE A 131 26.08 -5.97 -4.99
C ILE A 131 26.16 -6.42 -6.46
N ASP A 132 25.22 -5.99 -7.31
CA ASP A 132 25.27 -6.32 -8.75
C ASP A 132 26.41 -5.56 -9.48
N GLY A 133 26.79 -4.37 -8.98
CA GLY A 133 27.92 -3.59 -9.49
C GLY A 133 29.30 -4.14 -9.08
N ASP A 134 29.40 -4.74 -7.90
CA ASP A 134 30.65 -5.34 -7.39
C ASP A 134 30.88 -6.78 -7.89
N LEU A 135 29.86 -7.46 -8.44
CA LEU A 135 29.98 -8.78 -9.08
C LEU A 135 30.22 -8.71 -10.60
N SER A 136 30.24 -7.50 -11.16
CA SER A 136 30.50 -7.22 -12.58
C SER A 136 31.83 -6.48 -12.82
N ALA A 137 32.69 -6.40 -11.80
CA ALA A 137 34.05 -5.85 -11.86
C ALA A 137 35.11 -6.94 -11.67
#